data_AF-A0A359AXL4-F1
#
_entry.id   AF-A0A359AXL4-F1
#
_cell.length_a   1.000
_cell.length_b   1.000
_cell.length_c   1.000
_cell.angle_alpha   90.00
_cell.angle_beta   90.00
_cell.angle_gamma   90.00
#
_symmetry.space_group_name_H-M   'P 1'
#
loop_
_entity.id
_entity.type
_entity.pdbx_description
1 polymer ?
#
loop_
_entity_poly.entity_id
_entity_poly.type
_entity_poly.pdbx_seq_one_letter_code
_entity_poly.pdbx_strand_id
1 'polypeptide(L)'
;SKDIADKLHLKLGDSFIAYFVQDPPRARRFEISGIYRTNFEDYDKLYIITEADVLASLNGWGDDMVSGIEVLVKDYDQLDEATQKLFFELSTYKDRFGNALYARSIKDINPMIFNWLNLLDMNVWVIIILMIIVSGFTMISGLLIIILERTNMIGILKAVGARDFSIRKVFLYLSAFLIGQGMIYGNILALLFCFLQDRFQLFKLDPATYYLSSVPVYLNVGYIVLLNAGALIVSLFMMIAPSYLVAKITPAKSIRFE
;
A
#
# COMPACT_ATOMS: atom_id res chain seq x y z
N SER A 1 1.78 2.22 -28.98
CA SER A 1 2.32 1.36 -27.91
C SER A 1 3.03 0.15 -28.49
N LYS A 2 3.72 -0.63 -27.65
CA LYS A 2 4.30 -1.93 -28.03
C LYS A 2 3.24 -2.93 -28.47
N ASP A 3 2.13 -3.04 -27.75
CA ASP A 3 1.05 -3.99 -28.06
C ASP A 3 0.40 -3.74 -29.43
N ILE A 4 0.19 -2.47 -29.79
CA ILE A 4 -0.35 -2.10 -31.11
C ILE A 4 0.71 -2.37 -32.20
N ALA A 5 1.96 -1.99 -31.95
CA ALA A 5 3.05 -2.20 -32.90
C ALA A 5 3.26 -3.69 -33.20
N ASP A 6 3.27 -4.54 -32.17
CA ASP A 6 3.44 -5.99 -32.31
C ASP A 6 2.28 -6.62 -33.10
N LYS A 7 1.02 -6.18 -32.86
CA LYS A 7 -0.17 -6.66 -33.59
C LYS A 7 -0.19 -6.25 -35.06
N LEU A 8 0.31 -5.06 -35.38
CA LEU A 8 0.38 -4.53 -36.73
C LEU A 8 1.70 -4.88 -37.44
N HIS A 9 2.60 -5.61 -36.76
CA HIS A 9 3.95 -5.93 -37.21
C HIS A 9 4.79 -4.70 -37.61
N LEU A 10 4.60 -3.59 -36.90
CA LEU A 10 5.29 -2.32 -37.14
C LEU A 10 6.53 -2.18 -36.24
N LYS A 11 7.57 -1.55 -36.77
CA LYS A 11 8.83 -1.26 -36.08
C LYS A 11 9.09 0.25 -36.02
N LEU A 12 10.07 0.63 -35.22
CA LEU A 12 10.55 2.02 -35.15
C LEU A 12 11.00 2.48 -36.54
N GLY A 13 10.54 3.66 -36.99
CA GLY A 13 10.80 4.20 -38.32
C GLY A 13 9.84 3.71 -39.42
N ASP A 14 8.98 2.72 -39.14
CA ASP A 14 7.95 2.34 -40.11
C ASP A 14 6.87 3.42 -40.22
N SER A 15 6.19 3.43 -41.36
CA SER A 15 5.05 4.32 -41.60
C SER A 15 3.74 3.53 -41.70
N PHE A 16 2.66 4.07 -41.17
CA PHE A 16 1.31 3.51 -41.28
C PHE A 16 0.30 4.59 -41.68
N ILE A 17 -0.86 4.16 -42.18
CA ILE A 17 -1.97 5.05 -42.52
C ILE A 17 -3.03 4.91 -41.43
N ALA A 18 -3.39 6.02 -40.79
CA ALA A 18 -4.50 6.08 -39.86
C ALA A 18 -5.73 6.65 -40.57
N TYR A 19 -6.88 6.02 -40.32
CA TYR A 19 -8.19 6.46 -40.81
C TYR A 19 -8.98 7.07 -39.67
N PHE A 20 -9.40 8.32 -39.84
CA PHE A 20 -10.20 9.04 -38.86
C PHE A 20 -11.68 8.98 -39.25
N VAL A 21 -12.54 8.74 -38.26
CA VAL A 21 -14.00 8.66 -38.44
C VAL A 21 -14.53 10.09 -38.64
N GLN A 22 -14.60 10.50 -39.90
CA GLN A 22 -15.16 11.76 -40.39
C GLN A 22 -15.98 11.46 -41.66
N ASP A 23 -16.84 12.38 -42.08
CA ASP A 23 -17.58 12.27 -43.35
C ASP A 23 -17.15 13.42 -44.30
N PRO A 24 -16.32 13.16 -45.34
CA PRO A 24 -15.75 11.86 -45.72
C PRO A 24 -14.58 11.41 -44.82
N PRO A 25 -14.25 10.10 -44.79
CA PRO A 25 -13.16 9.57 -43.97
C PRO A 25 -11.82 10.20 -44.35
N ARG A 26 -11.10 10.73 -43.35
CA ARG A 26 -9.80 11.37 -43.57
C ARG A 26 -8.70 10.36 -43.27
N ALA A 27 -7.85 10.09 -44.27
CA ALA A 27 -6.66 9.25 -44.11
C ALA A 27 -5.41 10.12 -43.95
N ARG A 28 -4.52 9.77 -43.01
CA ARG A 28 -3.24 10.45 -42.84
C ARG A 28 -2.12 9.44 -42.59
N ARG A 29 -0.98 9.66 -43.25
CA ARG A 29 0.24 8.86 -43.03
C ARG A 29 0.99 9.38 -41.82
N PHE A 30 1.44 8.47 -40.96
CA PHE A 30 2.28 8.74 -39.80
C PHE A 30 3.55 7.90 -39.86
N GLU A 31 4.63 8.44 -39.33
CA GLU A 31 5.90 7.74 -39.11
C GLU A 31 6.09 7.48 -37.62
N ILE A 32 6.59 6.29 -37.27
CA ILE A 32 6.76 5.87 -35.88
C ILE A 32 8.08 6.42 -35.34
N SER A 33 7.99 7.50 -34.56
CA SER A 33 9.12 8.11 -33.86
C SER A 33 9.49 7.39 -32.55
N GLY A 34 8.56 6.64 -31.95
CA GLY A 34 8.78 5.97 -30.68
C GLY A 34 7.71 4.93 -30.36
N ILE A 35 8.10 3.90 -29.62
CA ILE A 35 7.21 2.84 -29.13
C ILE A 35 7.24 2.84 -27.60
N TYR A 36 6.12 3.17 -26.98
CA TYR A 36 5.96 3.19 -25.52
C TYR A 36 5.32 1.89 -25.00
N ARG A 37 5.52 1.60 -23.71
CA ARG A 37 4.83 0.54 -22.97
C ARG A 37 4.56 1.01 -21.55
N THR A 38 3.30 1.09 -21.17
CA THR A 38 2.88 1.46 -19.80
C THR A 38 2.64 0.24 -18.92
N ASN A 39 2.51 -0.96 -19.50
CA ASN A 39 2.03 -2.19 -18.84
C ASN A 39 0.58 -2.09 -18.34
N PHE A 40 -0.12 -1.02 -18.69
CA PHE A 40 -1.55 -0.89 -18.49
C PHE A 40 -2.24 -1.18 -19.80
N GLU A 41 -2.86 -2.35 -19.88
CA GLU A 41 -3.37 -2.89 -21.14
C GLU A 41 -4.41 -1.98 -21.81
N ASP A 42 -5.29 -1.33 -21.02
CA ASP A 42 -6.28 -0.39 -21.58
C ASP A 42 -5.63 0.87 -22.16
N TYR A 43 -4.47 1.30 -21.67
CA TYR A 43 -3.75 2.45 -22.26
C TYR A 43 -2.88 2.02 -23.44
N ASP A 44 -2.22 0.87 -23.33
CA ASP A 44 -1.35 0.36 -24.38
C ASP A 44 -2.19 -0.09 -25.60
N LYS A 45 -3.44 -0.52 -25.45
CA LYS A 45 -4.28 -0.90 -26.61
C LYS A 45 -5.03 0.23 -27.28
N LEU A 46 -5.27 1.35 -26.60
CA LEU A 46 -6.22 2.36 -27.06
C LEU A 46 -5.57 3.65 -27.58
N TYR A 47 -4.35 3.97 -27.16
CA TYR A 47 -3.76 5.29 -27.43
C TYR A 47 -2.63 5.25 -28.49
N ILE A 48 -2.59 6.33 -29.26
CA ILE A 48 -1.45 6.73 -30.11
C ILE A 48 -1.15 8.17 -29.75
N ILE A 49 0.12 8.48 -29.49
CA ILE A 49 0.55 9.83 -29.09
C ILE A 49 1.10 10.54 -30.32
N THR A 50 0.66 11.76 -30.55
CA THR A 50 1.11 12.64 -31.64
C THR A 50 1.12 14.08 -31.18
N GLU A 51 1.63 14.98 -32.01
CA GLU A 51 1.66 16.42 -31.73
C GLU A 51 0.24 17.00 -31.68
N ALA A 52 0.01 17.95 -30.77
CA ALA A 52 -1.29 18.58 -30.57
C ALA A 52 -1.80 19.26 -31.85
N ASP A 53 -0.91 19.90 -32.59
CA ASP A 53 -1.22 20.62 -33.84
C ASP A 53 -1.78 19.67 -34.92
N VAL A 54 -1.32 18.42 -34.93
CA VAL A 54 -1.85 17.40 -35.84
C VAL A 54 -3.31 17.12 -35.52
N LEU A 55 -3.66 16.95 -34.24
CA LEU A 55 -5.04 16.73 -33.81
C LEU A 55 -5.90 17.98 -34.04
N ALA A 56 -5.37 19.18 -33.79
CA ALA A 56 -6.07 20.43 -34.06
C ALA A 56 -6.41 20.57 -35.56
N SER A 57 -5.44 20.31 -36.44
CA SER A 57 -5.66 20.33 -37.90
C SER A 57 -6.62 19.24 -38.40
N LEU A 58 -6.70 18.11 -37.69
CA LEU A 58 -7.61 17.01 -38.02
C LEU A 58 -9.04 17.33 -37.63
N ASN A 59 -9.24 17.98 -36.48
CA ASN A 59 -10.55 18.35 -35.93
C ASN A 59 -11.03 19.73 -36.38
N GLY A 60 -10.21 20.50 -37.11
CA GLY A 60 -10.54 21.87 -37.50
C GLY A 60 -10.54 22.82 -36.30
N TRP A 61 -9.73 22.53 -35.29
CA TRP A 61 -9.61 23.38 -34.11
C TRP A 61 -8.70 24.58 -34.38
N GLY A 62 -9.03 25.73 -33.78
CA GLY A 62 -8.16 26.90 -33.74
C GLY A 62 -7.11 26.75 -32.64
N ASP A 63 -6.09 27.61 -32.67
CA ASP A 63 -4.89 27.52 -31.83
C ASP A 63 -5.16 27.57 -30.31
N ASP A 64 -6.34 28.02 -29.90
CA ASP A 64 -6.76 28.11 -28.50
C ASP A 64 -7.72 26.99 -28.06
N MET A 65 -7.96 25.98 -28.90
CA MET A 65 -8.91 24.90 -28.62
C MET A 65 -8.23 23.56 -28.37
N VAL A 66 -8.58 22.94 -27.24
CA VAL A 66 -8.15 21.61 -26.83
C VAL A 66 -9.31 20.84 -26.21
N SER A 67 -9.26 19.51 -26.23
CA SER A 67 -10.29 18.67 -25.59
C SER A 67 -10.24 18.69 -24.06
N GLY A 68 -9.07 18.98 -23.49
CA GLY A 68 -8.84 18.97 -22.05
C GLY A 68 -7.44 19.45 -21.70
N ILE A 69 -7.25 19.82 -20.44
CA ILE A 69 -5.97 20.26 -19.88
C ILE A 69 -5.69 19.37 -18.68
N GLU A 70 -4.50 18.78 -18.66
CA GLU A 70 -4.03 18.00 -17.52
C GLU A 70 -3.19 18.91 -16.60
N VAL A 71 -3.55 18.94 -15.32
CA VAL A 71 -2.85 19.70 -14.29
C VAL A 71 -2.26 18.73 -13.28
N LEU A 72 -0.93 18.70 -13.18
CA LEU A 72 -0.25 17.83 -12.21
C LEU A 72 -0.19 18.50 -10.84
N VAL A 73 -0.72 17.81 -9.84
CA VAL A 73 -0.63 18.22 -8.43
C VAL A 73 0.68 17.66 -7.85
N LYS A 74 1.45 18.51 -7.14
CA LYS A 74 2.72 18.10 -6.53
C LYS A 74 2.55 17.13 -5.37
N ASP A 75 1.50 17.33 -4.58
CA ASP A 75 1.17 16.53 -3.40
C ASP A 75 -0.16 15.80 -3.65
N TYR A 76 -0.11 14.47 -3.63
CA TYR A 76 -1.27 13.64 -3.88
C TYR A 76 -2.32 13.77 -2.77
N ASP A 77 -1.92 14.05 -1.54
CA ASP A 77 -2.84 14.20 -0.40
C ASP A 77 -3.76 15.42 -0.58
N GLN A 78 -3.35 16.38 -1.41
CA GLN A 78 -4.11 17.58 -1.75
C GLN A 78 -4.95 17.43 -3.02
N LEU A 79 -4.95 16.26 -3.67
CA LEU A 79 -5.61 16.05 -4.96
C LEU A 79 -7.10 16.39 -4.92
N ASP A 80 -7.81 15.91 -3.91
CA ASP A 80 -9.27 16.08 -3.82
C ASP A 80 -9.61 17.54 -3.51
N GLU A 81 -8.88 18.17 -2.60
CA GLU A 81 -9.03 19.60 -2.27
C GLU A 81 -8.71 20.49 -3.47
N ALA A 82 -7.60 20.24 -4.16
CA ALA A 82 -7.20 20.99 -5.35
C ALA A 82 -8.22 20.84 -6.49
N THR A 83 -8.72 19.62 -6.71
CA THR A 83 -9.76 19.35 -7.72
C THR A 83 -11.04 20.12 -7.39
N GLN A 84 -11.49 20.09 -6.13
CA GLN A 84 -12.68 20.79 -5.68
C GLN A 84 -12.53 22.31 -5.84
N LYS A 85 -11.37 22.86 -5.47
CA LYS A 85 -11.06 24.28 -5.65
C LYS A 85 -11.10 24.70 -7.13
N LEU A 86 -10.41 23.95 -7.99
CA LEU A 86 -10.42 24.18 -9.44
C LEU A 86 -11.83 24.05 -10.03
N PHE A 87 -12.62 23.09 -9.57
CA PHE A 87 -14.01 22.93 -10.00
C PHE A 87 -14.83 24.19 -9.71
N PHE A 88 -14.74 24.74 -8.50
CA PHE A 88 -15.48 25.96 -8.15
C PHE A 88 -14.98 27.18 -8.95
N GLU A 89 -13.67 27.35 -9.09
CA GLU A 89 -13.10 28.47 -9.86
C GLU A 89 -13.51 28.40 -11.35
N LEU A 90 -13.49 27.20 -11.95
CA LEU A 90 -13.81 27.00 -13.35
C LEU A 90 -15.32 26.94 -13.64
N SER A 91 -16.16 26.62 -12.65
CA SER A 91 -17.62 26.53 -12.83
C SER A 91 -18.27 27.82 -13.34
N THR A 92 -17.64 28.97 -13.09
CA THR A 92 -18.10 30.29 -13.54
C THR A 92 -17.55 30.64 -14.94
N TYR A 93 -16.52 29.94 -15.40
CA TYR A 93 -15.91 30.17 -16.70
C TYR A 93 -16.67 29.44 -17.81
N LYS A 94 -16.93 30.14 -18.90
CA LYS A 94 -17.51 29.58 -20.12
C LYS A 94 -16.58 29.82 -21.29
N ASP A 95 -16.44 28.83 -22.16
CA ASP A 95 -15.72 29.00 -23.42
C ASP A 95 -16.50 29.91 -24.39
N ARG A 96 -15.89 30.18 -25.56
CA ARG A 96 -16.50 30.98 -26.64
C ARG A 96 -17.82 30.39 -27.19
N PHE A 97 -18.09 29.12 -26.93
CA PHE A 97 -19.30 28.41 -27.36
C PHE A 97 -20.32 28.26 -26.22
N GLY A 98 -20.03 28.81 -25.03
CA GLY A 98 -20.88 28.73 -23.86
C GLY A 98 -20.78 27.42 -23.07
N ASN A 99 -19.83 26.54 -23.40
CA ASN A 99 -19.59 25.30 -22.67
C ASN A 99 -18.93 25.60 -21.32
N ALA A 100 -19.36 24.88 -20.29
CA ALA A 100 -18.74 24.94 -18.97
C ALA A 100 -17.48 24.05 -18.92
N LEU A 101 -16.46 24.52 -18.22
CA LEU A 101 -15.28 23.72 -17.90
C LEU A 101 -15.53 22.92 -16.62
N TYR A 102 -15.16 21.64 -16.65
CA TYR A 102 -15.30 20.75 -15.50
C TYR A 102 -13.93 20.19 -15.10
N ALA A 103 -13.52 20.47 -13.87
CA ALA A 103 -12.39 19.78 -13.27
C ALA A 103 -12.82 18.37 -12.82
N ARG A 104 -12.02 17.36 -13.15
CA ARG A 104 -12.19 15.98 -12.69
C ARG A 104 -10.85 15.49 -12.17
N SER A 105 -10.88 14.76 -11.06
CA SER A 105 -9.67 14.12 -10.56
C SER A 105 -9.36 12.86 -11.38
N ILE A 106 -8.12 12.38 -11.30
CA ILE A 106 -7.76 11.09 -11.89
C ILE A 106 -8.55 9.92 -11.27
N LYS A 107 -9.04 10.08 -10.03
CA LYS A 107 -9.91 9.12 -9.34
C LYS A 107 -11.28 9.04 -10.01
N ASP A 108 -11.82 10.17 -10.45
CA ASP A 108 -13.12 10.23 -11.15
C ASP A 108 -13.02 9.69 -12.58
N ILE A 109 -11.87 9.89 -13.23
CA ILE A 109 -11.60 9.40 -14.58
C ILE A 109 -11.40 7.88 -14.57
N ASN A 110 -10.73 7.35 -13.55
CA ASN A 110 -10.38 5.93 -13.44
C ASN A 110 -10.89 5.26 -12.15
N PRO A 111 -12.21 5.29 -11.86
CA PRO A 111 -12.75 4.87 -10.58
C PRO A 111 -12.48 3.39 -10.29
N MET A 112 -12.40 2.54 -11.32
CA MET A 112 -12.13 1.12 -11.16
C MET A 112 -10.75 0.85 -10.53
N ILE A 113 -9.71 1.55 -11.01
CA ILE A 113 -8.33 1.40 -10.49
C ILE A 113 -8.28 1.86 -9.04
N PHE A 114 -8.80 3.06 -8.76
CA PHE A 114 -8.73 3.63 -7.41
C PHE A 114 -9.61 2.89 -6.40
N ASN A 115 -10.77 2.37 -6.81
CA ASN A 115 -11.57 1.50 -5.96
C ASN A 115 -10.85 0.20 -5.64
N TRP A 116 -10.17 -0.40 -6.62
CA TRP A 116 -9.35 -1.59 -6.39
C TRP A 116 -8.18 -1.31 -5.44
N LEU A 117 -7.47 -0.19 -5.61
CA LEU A 117 -6.41 0.24 -4.68
C LEU A 117 -6.96 0.46 -3.26
N ASN A 118 -8.12 1.10 -3.11
CA ASN A 118 -8.77 1.29 -1.82
C ASN A 118 -9.14 -0.05 -1.13
N LEU A 119 -9.55 -1.07 -1.90
CA LEU A 119 -9.80 -2.41 -1.36
C LEU A 119 -8.51 -3.07 -0.84
N LEU A 120 -7.38 -2.86 -1.53
CA LEU A 120 -6.08 -3.33 -1.05
C LEU A 120 -5.69 -2.65 0.27
N ASP A 121 -5.86 -1.33 0.36
CA ASP A 121 -5.57 -0.57 1.59
C ASP A 121 -6.42 -1.05 2.77
N MET A 122 -7.71 -1.33 2.54
CA MET A 122 -8.60 -1.90 3.56
C MET A 122 -8.11 -3.28 4.03
N ASN A 123 -7.71 -4.14 3.09
CA ASN A 123 -7.24 -5.49 3.42
C ASN A 123 -5.96 -5.47 4.28
N VAL A 124 -5.06 -4.52 4.06
CA VAL A 124 -3.86 -4.34 4.89
C VAL A 124 -4.24 -4.12 6.36
N TRP A 125 -5.21 -3.24 6.64
CA TRP A 125 -5.69 -3.01 8.00
C TRP A 125 -6.32 -4.25 8.63
N VAL A 126 -7.13 -4.99 7.87
CA VAL A 126 -7.76 -6.23 8.35
C VAL A 126 -6.70 -7.26 8.74
N ILE A 127 -5.68 -7.45 7.91
CA ILE A 127 -4.59 -8.40 8.16
C ILE A 127 -3.79 -7.97 9.40
N ILE A 128 -3.45 -6.68 9.55
CA ILE A 128 -2.73 -6.17 10.72
C ILE A 128 -3.50 -6.44 12.01
N ILE A 129 -4.80 -6.15 12.04
CA ILE A 129 -5.65 -6.40 13.22
C ILE A 129 -5.68 -7.89 13.56
N LEU A 130 -5.87 -8.74 12.55
CA LEU A 130 -5.89 -10.19 12.74
C LEU A 130 -4.56 -10.73 13.27
N MET A 131 -3.43 -10.24 12.73
CA MET A 131 -2.10 -10.61 13.21
C MET A 131 -1.86 -10.18 14.66
N ILE A 132 -2.32 -8.97 15.06
CA ILE A 132 -2.22 -8.50 16.45
C ILE A 132 -3.01 -9.41 17.39
N ILE A 133 -4.23 -9.81 17.00
CA ILE A 133 -5.07 -10.70 17.81
C ILE A 133 -4.41 -12.07 17.98
N VAL A 134 -4.00 -12.70 16.87
CA VAL A 134 -3.37 -14.02 16.88
C VAL A 134 -2.07 -13.99 17.70
N SER A 135 -1.20 -13.01 17.44
CA SER A 135 0.05 -12.80 18.17
C SER A 135 -0.20 -12.58 19.67
N GLY A 136 -1.21 -11.77 20.01
CA GLY A 136 -1.62 -11.51 21.39
C GLY A 136 -2.00 -12.79 22.14
N PHE A 137 -2.85 -13.64 21.55
CA PHE A 137 -3.22 -14.93 22.15
C PHE A 137 -2.01 -15.85 22.35
N THR A 138 -1.12 -15.94 21.36
CA THR A 138 0.10 -16.75 21.46
C THR A 138 1.01 -16.23 22.57
N MET A 139 1.18 -14.92 22.68
CA MET A 139 1.99 -14.29 23.73
C MET A 139 1.41 -14.50 25.13
N ILE A 140 0.10 -14.32 25.29
CA ILE A 140 -0.59 -14.58 26.57
C ILE A 140 -0.40 -16.04 27.00
N SER A 141 -0.56 -16.97 26.05
CA SER A 141 -0.42 -18.41 26.31
C SER A 141 1.02 -18.77 26.71
N GLY A 142 2.01 -18.24 25.99
CA GLY A 142 3.43 -18.45 26.32
C GLY A 142 3.80 -17.88 27.69
N LEU A 143 3.38 -16.66 28.00
CA LEU A 143 3.64 -16.04 29.30
C LEU A 143 2.97 -16.82 30.45
N LEU A 144 1.74 -17.30 30.24
CA LEU A 144 1.04 -18.11 31.23
C LEU A 144 1.79 -19.42 31.52
N ILE A 145 2.27 -20.11 30.48
CA ILE A 145 3.07 -21.34 30.62
C ILE A 145 4.33 -21.06 31.45
N ILE A 146 5.06 -19.99 31.12
CA ILE A 146 6.28 -19.61 31.84
C ILE A 146 6.01 -19.29 33.32
N ILE A 147 4.88 -18.62 33.62
CA ILE A 147 4.47 -18.36 35.01
C ILE A 147 4.15 -19.68 35.74
N LEU A 148 3.41 -20.58 35.09
CA LEU A 148 3.00 -21.86 35.69
C LEU A 148 4.20 -22.76 35.98
N GLU A 149 5.14 -22.87 35.04
CA GLU A 149 6.38 -23.64 35.21
C GLU A 149 7.24 -23.09 36.36
N ARG A 150 7.21 -21.78 36.60
CA ARG A 150 7.96 -21.11 37.67
C ARG A 150 7.14 -20.87 38.95
N THR A 151 5.99 -21.53 39.13
CA THR A 151 5.09 -21.32 40.29
C THR A 151 5.78 -21.59 41.63
N ASN A 152 6.60 -22.65 41.73
CA ASN A 152 7.32 -22.98 42.96
C ASN A 152 8.32 -21.87 43.33
N MET A 153 9.11 -21.40 42.36
CA MET A 153 10.04 -20.28 42.53
C MET A 153 9.34 -18.98 42.95
N ILE A 154 8.18 -18.67 42.35
CA ILE A 154 7.35 -17.53 42.76
C ILE A 154 6.91 -17.67 44.22
N GLY A 155 6.50 -18.88 44.62
CA GLY A 155 6.14 -19.22 45.99
C GLY A 155 7.26 -18.97 47.00
N ILE A 156 8.47 -19.42 46.69
CA ILE A 156 9.67 -19.20 47.52
C ILE A 156 9.99 -17.71 47.63
N LEU A 157 9.99 -16.98 46.52
CA LEU A 157 10.26 -15.53 46.51
C LEU A 157 9.26 -14.77 47.39
N LYS A 158 7.98 -15.12 47.32
CA LYS A 158 6.94 -14.54 48.18
C LYS A 158 7.12 -14.93 49.65
N ALA A 159 7.53 -16.17 49.93
CA ALA A 159 7.79 -16.62 51.31
C ALA A 159 8.97 -15.87 51.96
N VAL A 160 9.98 -15.49 51.16
CA VAL A 160 11.12 -14.66 51.60
C VAL A 160 10.77 -13.16 51.67
N GLY A 161 9.56 -12.76 51.24
CA GLY A 161 9.03 -11.40 51.40
C GLY A 161 8.97 -10.56 50.11
N ALA A 162 9.16 -11.15 48.93
CA ALA A 162 9.01 -10.44 47.67
C ALA A 162 7.55 -10.00 47.43
N ARG A 163 7.38 -8.74 47.02
CA ARG A 163 6.05 -8.19 46.65
C ARG A 163 5.62 -8.70 45.27
N ASP A 164 4.32 -8.93 45.11
CA ASP A 164 3.71 -9.34 43.82
C ASP A 164 4.10 -8.40 42.66
N PHE A 165 4.17 -7.09 42.92
CA PHE A 165 4.56 -6.10 41.92
C PHE A 165 5.99 -6.30 41.41
N SER A 166 6.93 -6.65 42.29
CA SER A 166 8.32 -6.92 41.91
C SER A 166 8.42 -8.15 41.03
N ILE A 167 7.69 -9.23 41.38
CA ILE A 167 7.66 -10.46 40.59
C ILE A 167 7.01 -10.20 39.22
N ARG A 168 5.88 -9.48 39.18
CA ARG A 168 5.24 -9.06 37.93
C ARG A 168 6.17 -8.28 37.00
N LYS A 169 6.93 -7.32 37.54
CA LYS A 169 7.92 -6.57 36.76
C LYS A 169 8.92 -7.50 36.07
N VAL A 170 9.44 -8.50 36.77
CA VAL A 170 10.39 -9.45 36.19
C VAL A 170 9.79 -10.19 34.98
N PHE A 171 8.56 -10.70 35.11
CA PHE A 171 7.88 -11.37 34.00
C PHE A 171 7.55 -10.41 32.83
N LEU A 172 7.18 -9.17 33.12
CA LEU A 172 6.98 -8.17 32.07
C LEU A 172 8.29 -7.81 31.35
N TYR A 173 9.41 -7.68 32.06
CA TYR A 173 10.73 -7.48 31.45
C TYR A 173 11.15 -8.68 30.60
N LEU A 174 10.94 -9.91 31.10
CA LEU A 174 11.19 -11.12 30.32
C LEU A 174 10.36 -11.13 29.03
N SER A 175 9.10 -10.74 29.12
CA SER A 175 8.21 -10.72 27.96
C SER A 175 8.61 -9.64 26.96
N ALA A 176 8.97 -8.44 27.44
CA ALA A 176 9.53 -7.38 26.62
C ALA A 176 10.81 -7.82 25.90
N PHE A 177 11.68 -8.55 26.58
CA PHE A 177 12.90 -9.11 26.01
C PHE A 177 12.59 -10.15 24.92
N LEU A 178 11.66 -11.07 25.16
CA LEU A 178 11.24 -12.07 24.18
C LEU A 178 10.60 -11.43 22.94
N ILE A 179 9.72 -10.43 23.13
CA ILE A 179 9.15 -9.65 22.02
C ILE A 179 10.28 -8.96 21.25
N GLY A 180 11.20 -8.28 21.94
CA GLY A 180 12.30 -7.56 21.30
C GLY A 180 13.20 -8.48 20.46
N GLN A 181 13.55 -9.66 20.98
CA GLN A 181 14.30 -10.66 20.21
C GLN A 181 13.50 -11.13 18.98
N GLY A 182 12.22 -11.47 19.16
CA GLY A 182 11.34 -11.86 18.05
C GLY A 182 11.21 -10.78 16.99
N MET A 183 11.13 -9.51 17.39
CA MET A 183 11.10 -8.37 16.48
C MET A 183 12.40 -8.24 15.70
N ILE A 184 13.57 -8.39 16.33
CA ILE A 184 14.86 -8.32 15.63
C ILE A 184 14.92 -9.38 14.53
N TYR A 185 14.67 -10.65 14.86
CA TYR A 185 14.70 -11.73 13.86
C TYR A 185 13.62 -11.57 12.79
N GLY A 186 12.41 -11.14 13.19
CA GLY A 186 11.31 -10.88 12.26
C GLY A 186 11.61 -9.76 11.27
N ASN A 187 12.19 -8.65 11.73
CA ASN A 187 12.59 -7.54 10.85
C ASN A 187 13.72 -7.96 9.91
N ILE A 188 14.72 -8.70 10.39
CA ILE A 188 15.80 -9.22 9.53
C ILE A 188 15.21 -10.09 8.40
N LEU A 189 14.30 -11.01 8.74
CA LEU A 189 13.67 -11.90 7.77
C LEU A 189 12.79 -11.12 6.78
N ALA A 190 11.98 -10.17 7.26
CA ALA A 190 11.11 -9.35 6.44
C ALA A 190 11.90 -8.45 5.48
N LEU A 191 12.94 -7.76 5.97
CA LEU A 191 13.80 -6.90 5.15
C LEU A 191 14.58 -7.70 4.12
N LEU A 192 15.09 -8.89 4.48
CA LEU A 192 15.74 -9.80 3.53
C LEU A 192 14.76 -10.21 2.42
N PHE A 193 13.53 -10.56 2.77
CA PHE A 193 12.50 -10.92 1.79
C PHE A 193 12.16 -9.74 0.87
N CYS A 194 11.97 -8.55 1.42
CA CYS A 194 11.75 -7.31 0.66
C CYS A 194 12.91 -7.02 -0.31
N PHE A 195 14.15 -7.16 0.14
CA PHE A 195 15.34 -6.96 -0.69
C PHE A 195 15.43 -7.98 -1.82
N LEU A 196 15.15 -9.26 -1.55
CA LEU A 196 15.13 -10.30 -2.58
C LEU A 196 14.02 -10.06 -3.60
N GLN A 197 12.84 -9.66 -3.17
CA GLN A 197 11.75 -9.31 -4.08
C GLN A 197 12.09 -8.09 -4.95
N ASP A 198 12.67 -7.04 -4.36
CA ASP A 198 13.10 -5.86 -5.11
C ASP A 198 14.15 -6.19 -6.18
N ARG A 199 15.15 -7.01 -5.83
CA ARG A 199 16.25 -7.32 -6.75
C ARG A 199 15.90 -8.36 -7.81
N PHE A 200 15.19 -9.42 -7.42
CA PHE A 200 14.95 -10.58 -8.28
C PHE A 200 13.53 -10.63 -8.84
N GLN A 201 12.61 -9.81 -8.34
CA GLN A 201 11.21 -9.74 -8.79
C GLN A 201 10.60 -11.15 -8.85
N LEU A 202 10.79 -11.91 -7.77
CA LEU A 202 10.42 -13.33 -7.65
C LEU A 202 8.92 -13.52 -7.87
N PHE A 203 8.11 -12.62 -7.30
CA PHE A 203 6.67 -12.57 -7.51
C PHE A 203 6.35 -11.63 -8.68
N LYS A 204 6.21 -12.24 -9.86
CA LYS A 204 5.70 -11.57 -11.06
C LYS A 204 4.19 -11.59 -11.03
N LEU A 205 3.60 -10.50 -11.48
CA LEU A 205 2.16 -10.36 -11.62
C LEU A 205 1.81 -10.37 -13.10
N ASP A 206 0.61 -10.84 -13.42
CA ASP A 206 0.06 -10.67 -14.76
C ASP A 206 -0.34 -9.19 -14.94
N PRO A 207 0.31 -8.43 -15.84
CA PRO A 207 0.01 -7.03 -16.06
C PRO A 207 -1.44 -6.79 -16.49
N ALA A 208 -2.06 -7.77 -17.16
CA ALA A 208 -3.46 -7.66 -17.59
C ALA A 208 -4.44 -7.65 -16.41
N THR A 209 -4.08 -8.32 -15.30
CA THR A 209 -4.94 -8.42 -14.11
C THR A 209 -4.56 -7.40 -13.03
N TYR A 210 -3.27 -7.13 -12.85
CA TYR A 210 -2.76 -6.36 -11.72
C TYR A 210 -2.15 -5.00 -12.10
N TYR A 211 -2.15 -4.65 -13.38
CA TYR A 211 -1.61 -3.38 -13.91
C TYR A 211 -0.11 -3.12 -13.60
N LEU A 212 0.58 -4.13 -13.07
CA LEU A 212 1.98 -4.10 -12.66
C LEU A 212 2.65 -5.39 -13.14
N SER A 213 3.90 -5.29 -13.60
CA SER A 213 4.66 -6.47 -14.02
C SER A 213 5.20 -7.28 -12.84
N SER A 214 5.33 -6.64 -11.68
CA SER A 214 5.82 -7.25 -10.46
C SER A 214 5.44 -6.39 -9.25
N VAL A 215 5.49 -6.96 -8.06
CA VAL A 215 5.17 -6.24 -6.82
C VAL A 215 6.31 -5.27 -6.50
N PRO A 216 6.10 -3.94 -6.58
CA PRO A 216 7.11 -2.98 -6.19
C PRO A 216 7.28 -2.99 -4.68
N VAL A 217 8.52 -2.85 -4.22
CA VAL A 217 8.85 -2.81 -2.80
C VAL A 217 9.23 -1.39 -2.43
N TYR A 218 8.40 -0.74 -1.60
CA TYR A 218 8.69 0.58 -1.06
C TYR A 218 8.99 0.47 0.44
N LEU A 219 10.26 0.68 0.82
CA LEU A 219 10.70 0.64 2.21
C LEU A 219 10.78 2.06 2.77
N ASN A 220 9.77 2.42 3.57
CA ASN A 220 9.80 3.65 4.35
C ASN A 220 10.23 3.36 5.79
N VAL A 221 11.34 3.97 6.23
CA VAL A 221 11.87 3.78 7.59
C VAL A 221 10.86 4.23 8.64
N GLY A 222 10.09 5.29 8.37
CA GLY A 222 9.04 5.78 9.26
C GLY A 222 7.95 4.74 9.51
N TYR A 223 7.43 4.10 8.46
CA TYR A 223 6.45 3.02 8.61
C TYR A 223 7.00 1.81 9.37
N ILE A 224 8.25 1.42 9.11
CA ILE A 224 8.91 0.32 9.83
C ILE A 224 9.01 0.63 11.32
N VAL A 225 9.49 1.83 11.67
CA VAL A 225 9.62 2.24 13.08
C VAL A 225 8.25 2.33 13.75
N LEU A 226 7.25 2.91 13.08
CA LEU A 226 5.90 3.08 13.64
C LEU A 226 5.20 1.74 13.84
N LEU A 227 5.34 0.79 12.90
CA LEU A 227 4.81 -0.57 13.03
C LEU A 227 5.48 -1.31 14.19
N ASN A 228 6.81 -1.23 14.31
CA ASN A 228 7.54 -1.87 15.41
C ASN A 228 7.15 -1.26 16.77
N ALA A 229 7.09 0.06 16.88
CA ALA A 229 6.68 0.74 18.10
C ALA A 229 5.24 0.38 18.48
N GLY A 230 4.32 0.41 17.52
CA GLY A 230 2.91 0.04 17.71
C GLY A 230 2.76 -1.41 18.17
N ALA A 231 3.41 -2.35 17.50
CA ALA A 231 3.39 -3.77 17.87
C ALA A 231 3.93 -4.00 19.29
N LEU A 232 5.10 -3.41 19.61
CA LEU A 232 5.70 -3.53 20.93
C LEU A 232 4.77 -3.01 22.04
N ILE A 233 4.20 -1.82 21.84
CA ILE A 233 3.29 -1.19 22.80
C ILE A 233 2.05 -2.07 23.02
N VAL A 234 1.39 -2.49 21.94
CA VAL A 234 0.17 -3.30 22.02
C VAL A 234 0.45 -4.65 22.68
N SER A 235 1.52 -5.34 22.29
CA SER A 235 1.89 -6.63 22.90
C SER A 235 2.23 -6.50 24.38
N LEU A 236 2.93 -5.44 24.79
CA LEU A 236 3.22 -5.19 26.21
C LEU A 236 1.94 -4.91 27.01
N PHE A 237 1.01 -4.12 26.46
CA PHE A 237 -0.29 -3.88 27.10
C PHE A 237 -1.09 -5.17 27.27
N MET A 238 -1.09 -6.06 26.26
CA MET A 238 -1.74 -7.36 26.36
C MET A 238 -1.15 -8.24 27.46
N MET A 239 0.16 -8.16 27.71
CA MET A 239 0.85 -8.97 28.73
C MET A 239 0.58 -8.53 30.16
N ILE A 240 0.13 -7.30 30.36
CA ILE A 240 -0.24 -6.80 31.69
C ILE A 240 -1.35 -7.66 32.29
N ALA A 241 -2.37 -8.03 31.51
CA ALA A 241 -3.51 -8.84 31.98
C ALA A 241 -3.10 -10.21 32.59
N PRO A 242 -2.40 -11.12 31.90
CA PRO A 242 -1.98 -12.40 32.46
C PRO A 242 -0.96 -12.22 33.60
N SER A 243 -0.16 -11.15 33.62
CA SER A 243 0.77 -10.89 34.73
C SER A 243 0.04 -10.73 36.08
N TYR A 244 -1.24 -10.34 36.07
CA TYR A 244 -2.01 -10.24 37.32
C TYR A 244 -2.19 -11.59 38.03
N LEU A 245 -2.11 -12.71 37.28
CA LEU A 245 -2.25 -14.06 37.80
C LEU A 245 -1.16 -14.41 38.83
N VAL A 246 0.02 -13.78 38.73
CA VAL A 246 1.12 -13.90 39.72
C VAL A 246 0.65 -13.58 41.14
N ALA A 247 -0.24 -12.60 41.33
CA ALA A 247 -0.73 -12.26 42.67
C ALA A 247 -1.63 -13.34 43.29
N LYS A 248 -2.26 -14.18 42.46
CA LYS A 248 -3.13 -15.27 42.95
C LYS A 248 -2.35 -16.50 43.45
N ILE A 249 -1.05 -16.58 43.18
CA ILE A 249 -0.19 -17.66 43.65
C ILE A 249 0.11 -17.47 45.15
N THR A 250 -0.31 -18.42 45.99
CA THR A 250 -0.08 -18.40 47.43
C THR A 250 1.08 -19.32 47.84
N PRO A 251 2.03 -18.86 48.68
CA PRO A 251 3.21 -19.63 49.08
C PRO A 251 2.89 -21.02 49.65
N ALA A 252 1.86 -21.08 50.50
CA ALA A 252 1.45 -22.29 51.20
C ALA A 252 0.92 -23.40 50.27
N LYS A 253 0.38 -23.04 49.10
CA LYS A 253 -0.05 -24.02 48.09
C LYS A 253 1.06 -24.37 47.12
N SER A 254 1.96 -23.44 46.80
CA SER A 254 3.03 -23.64 45.82
C SER A 254 4.23 -24.44 46.35
N ILE A 255 4.48 -24.41 47.66
CA ILE A 255 5.61 -25.13 48.29
C ILE A 255 5.22 -26.54 48.74
N ARG A 256 3.92 -26.82 48.88
CA ARG A 256 3.39 -28.09 49.41
C ARG A 256 3.23 -29.19 48.35
N PHE A 257 3.71 -28.96 47.12
CA PHE A 257 3.75 -29.94 46.04
C PHE A 257 5.20 -30.30 45.74
N GLU A 258 5.85 -30.88 46.74
CA GLU A 258 6.79 -32.00 46.67
C GLU A 258 6.72 -32.75 48.00
#